data_AF-A0A059BX02-F1
#
_entry.id   AF-A0A059BX02-F1
#
_cell.length_a   1.000
_cell.length_b   1.000
_cell.length_c   1.000
_cell.angle_alpha   90.00
_cell.angle_beta   90.00
_cell.angle_gamma   90.00
#
_symmetry.space_group_name_H-M   'P 1'
#
loop_
_entity.id
_entity.type
_entity.pdbx_description
1 polymer ?
#
loop_
_entity_poly.entity_id
_entity_poly.type
_entity_poly.pdbx_seq_one_letter_code
_entity_poly.pdbx_strand_id
1 'polypeptide(L)'
;MAACIDTTRRESCQLSRDPNRSQGDDLSRKFAKCCRPSFCDRVSSMSMMPTCQNRGEVASSSASDEALDARGGEDDLWPVMQEEALSDACQEQILCSYYQDSILSHSSLESALANQLSVKLSNSSICSRTLFDLFKVVFDDEPEIMSAVRADLRAVKQRDPACKTYIHCFLNFKGFLAFQSHRVAHKLWSQGRESLAFLLQNRVSEVFGVDIHPGARIGQGILVDHATGVVVGETAVIGNDLC
;
A
#
# COMPACT_ATOMS: atom_id res chain seq x y z
N MET A 1 73.75 15.20 -14.93
CA MET A 1 72.81 15.05 -16.06
C MET A 1 71.47 15.64 -15.64
N ALA A 2 70.93 16.49 -16.54
CA ALA A 2 69.56 17.03 -16.73
C ALA A 2 68.40 16.59 -15.81
N ALA A 3 67.28 17.30 -15.67
CA ALA A 3 66.87 18.68 -15.87
C ALA A 3 65.42 18.81 -15.35
N CYS A 4 65.11 20.01 -14.92
CA CYS A 4 63.85 20.66 -14.58
C CYS A 4 62.58 20.43 -15.45
N ILE A 5 61.43 20.37 -14.73
CA ILE A 5 60.19 21.19 -14.79
C ILE A 5 59.10 20.98 -15.90
N ASP A 6 57.87 20.76 -15.37
CA ASP A 6 56.53 21.34 -15.66
C ASP A 6 55.38 20.66 -16.44
N THR A 7 54.28 20.66 -15.68
CA THR A 7 52.82 20.76 -15.87
C THR A 7 52.02 20.45 -17.15
N THR A 8 50.82 19.95 -16.82
CA THR A 8 49.49 20.05 -17.45
C THR A 8 49.14 19.18 -18.66
N ARG A 9 48.11 18.32 -18.51
CA ARG A 9 46.72 18.60 -18.95
C ARG A 9 45.78 17.41 -18.63
N ARG A 10 44.56 17.75 -18.23
CA ARG A 10 43.37 16.89 -18.06
C ARG A 10 43.14 15.97 -19.26
N GLU A 11 42.80 14.71 -19.01
CA GLU A 11 41.70 14.03 -19.71
C GLU A 11 40.91 13.14 -18.76
N SER A 12 39.59 13.30 -18.88
CA SER A 12 38.51 12.65 -18.18
C SER A 12 38.31 11.21 -18.63
N CYS A 13 38.34 10.25 -17.70
CA CYS A 13 37.77 8.92 -17.91
C CYS A 13 36.52 8.76 -17.05
N GLN A 14 35.42 9.14 -17.70
CA GLN A 14 34.04 8.67 -17.56
C GLN A 14 33.72 7.80 -16.33
N LEU A 15 32.92 8.40 -15.44
CA LEU A 15 32.03 7.71 -14.51
C LEU A 15 31.27 6.61 -15.26
N SER A 16 31.60 5.35 -14.96
CA SER A 16 30.77 4.20 -15.27
C SER A 16 29.38 4.45 -14.69
N ARG A 17 28.39 4.64 -15.56
CA ARG A 17 26.98 4.51 -15.20
C ARG A 17 26.71 3.02 -15.09
N ASP A 18 26.63 2.52 -13.85
CA ASP A 18 26.11 1.19 -13.61
C ASP A 18 24.67 1.09 -14.15
N PRO A 19 24.37 0.15 -15.06
CA PRO A 19 23.02 -0.06 -15.58
C PRO A 19 22.11 -0.82 -14.59
N ASN A 20 22.60 -1.10 -13.37
CA ASN A 20 21.91 -1.88 -12.34
C ASN A 20 21.58 -1.04 -11.10
N ARG A 21 21.05 0.17 -11.31
CA ARG A 21 20.52 0.94 -10.19
C ARG A 21 19.17 0.34 -9.78
N SER A 22 19.16 -0.40 -8.68
CA SER A 22 17.95 -1.01 -8.16
C SER A 22 16.87 0.05 -7.95
N GLN A 23 15.63 -0.26 -8.28
CA GLN A 23 14.49 0.66 -8.14
C GLN A 23 14.37 1.20 -6.69
N GLY A 24 14.76 0.39 -5.71
CA GLY A 24 14.84 0.77 -4.29
C GLY A 24 15.82 1.92 -4.01
N ASP A 25 16.95 1.99 -4.71
CA ASP A 25 17.93 3.08 -4.55
C ASP A 25 17.47 4.40 -5.16
N ASP A 26 16.53 4.38 -6.11
CA ASP A 26 15.96 5.60 -6.69
C ASP A 26 14.81 6.15 -5.84
N LEU A 27 13.93 5.27 -5.35
CA LEU A 27 12.87 5.63 -4.41
C LEU A 27 13.44 6.22 -3.12
N SER A 28 14.47 5.58 -2.54
CA SER A 28 15.13 6.08 -1.33
C SER A 28 15.74 7.47 -1.53
N ARG A 29 16.34 7.74 -2.70
CA ARG A 29 16.89 9.08 -3.02
C ARG A 29 15.79 10.11 -3.26
N LYS A 30 14.67 9.73 -3.90
CA LYS A 30 13.51 10.60 -4.09
C LYS A 30 12.87 10.95 -2.75
N PHE A 31 12.66 9.95 -1.89
CA PHE A 31 12.14 10.13 -0.54
C PHE A 31 13.03 11.05 0.30
N ALA A 32 14.34 10.85 0.29
CA ALA A 32 15.30 11.71 1.00
C ALA A 32 15.29 13.17 0.53
N LYS A 33 14.88 13.44 -0.72
CA LYS A 33 14.70 14.82 -1.21
C LYS A 33 13.42 15.44 -0.66
N CYS A 34 12.34 14.69 -0.56
CA CYS A 34 11.07 15.17 0.00
C CYS A 34 11.13 15.35 1.51
N CYS A 35 11.84 14.46 2.22
CA CYS A 35 11.87 14.44 3.68
C CYS A 35 13.03 15.23 4.29
N ARG A 36 13.61 16.20 3.56
CA ARG A 36 14.66 17.06 4.12
C ARG A 36 14.14 17.76 5.38
N PRO A 37 14.93 17.82 6.46
CA PRO A 37 14.43 18.31 7.74
C PRO A 37 14.12 19.80 7.65
N SER A 38 12.83 20.13 7.77
CA SER A 38 12.35 21.47 8.15
C SER A 38 11.43 21.42 9.37
N PHE A 39 11.09 20.24 9.89
CA PHE A 39 9.90 20.10 10.73
C PHE A 39 10.16 20.11 12.25
N CYS A 40 11.40 19.90 12.72
CA CYS A 40 11.67 19.98 14.16
C CYS A 40 11.61 21.42 14.74
N ASP A 41 11.68 22.46 13.91
CA ASP A 41 11.75 23.85 14.39
C ASP A 41 10.40 24.59 14.44
N ARG A 42 9.29 24.00 13.97
CA ARG A 42 8.04 24.77 13.76
C ARG A 42 6.84 24.40 14.63
N VAL A 43 6.91 23.34 15.44
CA VAL A 43 5.82 23.04 16.40
C VAL A 43 5.85 23.99 17.62
N SER A 44 6.95 24.72 17.83
CA SER A 44 7.08 25.68 18.93
C SER A 44 6.61 27.12 18.61
N SER A 45 6.08 27.39 17.42
CA SER A 45 5.61 28.75 17.08
C SER A 45 4.35 28.75 16.21
N MET A 46 3.24 28.20 16.71
CA MET A 46 1.92 28.56 16.18
C MET A 46 1.46 29.86 16.84
N SER A 47 1.89 31.00 16.28
CA SER A 47 1.15 32.26 16.40
C SER A 47 0.20 32.39 15.20
N MET A 48 -1.02 32.84 15.49
CA MET A 48 -2.10 33.01 14.52
C MET A 48 -1.72 33.92 13.35
N MET A 49 -2.14 33.56 12.14
CA MET A 49 -2.28 34.45 10.98
C MET A 49 -3.38 33.89 10.04
N PRO A 50 -3.97 34.72 9.15
CA PRO A 50 -5.40 35.00 9.21
C PRO A 50 -6.23 34.40 8.07
N THR A 51 -7.54 34.50 8.24
CA THR A 51 -8.62 34.18 7.31
C THR A 51 -8.44 34.86 5.95
N CYS A 52 -8.58 34.08 4.87
CA CYS A 52 -8.82 34.60 3.52
C CYS A 52 -10.22 34.16 3.06
N GLN A 53 -11.12 35.13 2.90
CA GLN A 53 -12.42 34.99 2.26
C GLN A 53 -12.30 35.24 0.74
N ASN A 54 -12.97 34.39 -0.07
CA ASN A 54 -13.70 34.59 -1.35
C ASN A 54 -13.12 35.53 -2.45
N ARG A 55 -13.27 35.32 -3.76
CA ARG A 55 -14.14 34.50 -4.64
C ARG A 55 -13.59 34.64 -6.09
N GLY A 56 -13.89 33.70 -6.98
CA GLY A 56 -13.75 33.91 -8.43
C GLY A 56 -14.08 32.67 -9.26
N GLU A 57 -15.31 32.62 -9.78
CA GLU A 57 -15.82 31.64 -10.75
C GLU A 57 -15.11 31.75 -12.11
N VAL A 58 -15.05 30.65 -12.87
CA VAL A 58 -15.75 30.45 -14.18
C VAL A 58 -15.15 29.29 -15.00
N ALA A 59 -16.08 28.51 -15.55
CA ALA A 59 -16.07 27.71 -16.79
C ALA A 59 -15.47 26.29 -16.84
N SER A 60 -16.41 25.40 -17.15
CA SER A 60 -16.34 24.06 -17.71
C SER A 60 -15.55 23.92 -19.01
N SER A 61 -14.84 22.80 -19.15
CA SER A 61 -14.74 22.08 -20.42
C SER A 61 -14.63 20.58 -20.19
N SER A 62 -15.59 19.87 -20.78
CA SER A 62 -15.65 18.42 -20.94
C SER A 62 -14.63 17.95 -21.97
N ALA A 63 -13.90 16.86 -21.68
CA ALA A 63 -13.30 16.01 -22.71
C ALA A 63 -12.94 14.63 -22.14
N SER A 64 -13.75 13.64 -22.52
CA SER A 64 -13.39 12.24 -22.84
C SER A 64 -12.39 11.51 -21.92
N ASP A 65 -12.93 10.74 -20.97
CA ASP A 65 -12.27 9.54 -20.46
C ASP A 65 -12.29 8.46 -21.56
N GLU A 66 -11.26 8.46 -22.39
CA GLU A 66 -10.95 7.35 -23.28
C GLU A 66 -10.22 6.25 -22.50
N ALA A 67 -10.62 5.01 -22.79
CA ALA A 67 -10.24 3.78 -22.14
C ALA A 67 -8.72 3.59 -22.00
N LEU A 68 -8.25 3.48 -20.77
CA LEU A 68 -6.90 2.99 -20.47
C LEU A 68 -6.88 1.46 -20.53
N ASP A 69 -6.56 1.02 -21.74
CA ASP A 69 -5.87 -0.20 -22.18
C ASP A 69 -5.62 -1.30 -21.13
N ALA A 70 -6.29 -2.43 -21.31
CA ALA A 70 -6.12 -3.68 -20.57
C ALA A 70 -4.85 -4.44 -21.03
N ARG A 71 -3.69 -3.79 -20.95
CA ARG A 71 -2.37 -4.38 -21.25
C ARG A 71 -1.29 -3.96 -20.25
N GLY A 72 -1.64 -3.86 -18.97
CA GLY A 72 -0.67 -3.87 -17.88
C GLY A 72 -0.36 -5.32 -17.49
N GLY A 73 0.92 -5.68 -17.40
CA GLY A 73 1.31 -6.97 -16.82
C GLY A 73 0.78 -7.13 -15.39
N GLU A 74 0.72 -8.35 -14.87
CA GLU A 74 0.18 -8.63 -13.52
C GLU A 74 0.83 -7.82 -12.38
N ASP A 75 1.99 -7.19 -12.61
CA ASP A 75 2.75 -6.43 -11.62
C ASP A 75 2.85 -4.91 -11.90
N ASP A 76 1.91 -4.35 -12.67
CA ASP A 76 1.87 -2.92 -13.02
C ASP A 76 1.52 -1.99 -11.84
N LEU A 77 0.81 -2.51 -10.85
CA LEU A 77 0.17 -1.71 -9.80
C LEU A 77 1.15 -1.28 -8.69
N TRP A 78 2.16 -2.10 -8.39
CA TRP A 78 3.09 -1.82 -7.28
C TRP A 78 3.94 -0.56 -7.49
N PRO A 79 4.58 -0.34 -8.65
CA PRO A 79 5.29 0.92 -8.92
C PRO A 79 4.41 2.15 -8.82
N VAL A 80 3.13 2.05 -9.25
CA VAL A 80 2.15 3.14 -9.16
C VAL A 80 1.90 3.49 -7.70
N MET A 81 1.67 2.48 -6.85
CA MET A 81 1.49 2.70 -5.40
C MET A 81 2.72 3.35 -4.74
N GLN A 82 3.93 2.96 -5.15
CA GLN A 82 5.16 3.57 -4.63
C GLN A 82 5.27 5.04 -5.03
N GLU A 83 4.86 5.40 -6.25
CA GLU A 83 4.83 6.80 -6.70
C GLU A 83 3.76 7.62 -5.96
N GLU A 84 2.56 7.07 -5.78
CA GLU A 84 1.51 7.68 -4.97
C GLU A 84 1.99 7.92 -3.54
N ALA A 85 2.66 6.94 -2.91
CA ALA A 85 3.15 7.05 -1.54
C ALA A 85 4.26 8.08 -1.40
N LEU A 86 5.14 8.19 -2.40
CA LEU A 86 6.13 9.26 -2.46
C LEU A 86 5.44 10.63 -2.56
N SER A 87 4.47 10.79 -3.47
CA SER A 87 3.74 12.05 -3.63
C SER A 87 3.07 12.47 -2.32
N ASP A 88 2.35 11.56 -1.67
CA ASP A 88 1.66 11.84 -0.40
C ASP A 88 2.65 12.19 0.72
N ALA A 89 3.78 11.48 0.84
CA ALA A 89 4.82 11.80 1.81
C ALA A 89 5.43 13.20 1.58
N CYS A 90 5.60 13.63 0.32
CA CYS A 90 6.07 14.98 0.02
C CYS A 90 5.04 16.06 0.39
N GLN A 91 3.74 15.73 0.33
CA GLN A 91 2.65 16.66 0.64
C GLN A 91 2.38 16.77 2.15
N GLU A 92 2.40 15.66 2.88
CA GLU A 92 2.16 15.60 4.32
C GLU A 92 3.36 15.02 5.07
N GLN A 93 4.23 15.92 5.53
CA GLN A 93 5.52 15.54 6.12
C GLN A 93 5.38 14.74 7.42
N ILE A 94 4.28 14.92 8.17
CA ILE A 94 4.04 14.16 9.41
C ILE A 94 3.88 12.66 9.10
N LEU A 95 3.39 12.31 7.91
CA LEU A 95 3.16 10.94 7.48
C LEU A 95 4.36 10.32 6.74
N CYS A 96 5.48 11.02 6.59
CA CYS A 96 6.64 10.51 5.86
C CYS A 96 7.12 9.15 6.37
N SER A 97 7.34 9.00 7.68
CA SER A 97 7.76 7.74 8.27
C SER A 97 6.70 6.66 8.08
N TYR A 98 5.42 7.03 8.18
CA TYR A 98 4.31 6.10 7.98
C TYR A 98 4.30 5.49 6.57
N TYR A 99 4.45 6.32 5.53
CA TYR A 99 4.54 5.83 4.15
C TYR A 99 5.84 5.06 3.88
N GLN A 100 6.94 5.47 4.51
CA GLN A 100 8.21 4.75 4.40
C GLN A 100 8.10 3.33 4.96
N ASP A 101 7.53 3.20 6.15
CA ASP A 101 7.41 1.91 6.84
C ASP A 101 6.32 1.03 6.21
N SER A 102 5.26 1.62 5.66
CA SER A 102 4.13 0.85 5.12
C SER A 102 4.28 0.46 3.65
N ILE A 103 4.97 1.26 2.84
CA ILE A 103 5.05 1.08 1.38
C ILE A 103 6.50 1.07 0.89
N LEU A 104 7.25 2.17 1.11
CA LEU A 104 8.49 2.43 0.37
C LEU A 104 9.69 1.56 0.80
N SER A 105 9.65 0.99 1.99
CA SER A 105 10.66 0.04 2.48
C SER A 105 10.45 -1.39 1.99
N HIS A 106 9.31 -1.69 1.37
CA HIS A 106 8.97 -3.02 0.90
C HIS A 106 9.37 -3.24 -0.57
N SER A 107 9.83 -4.45 -0.89
CA SER A 107 10.23 -4.83 -2.25
C SER A 107 9.06 -5.24 -3.13
N SER A 108 7.91 -5.59 -2.56
CA SER A 108 6.74 -6.09 -3.30
C SER A 108 5.44 -5.79 -2.56
N LEU A 109 4.31 -5.87 -3.28
CA LEU A 109 2.97 -5.68 -2.75
C LEU A 109 2.64 -6.69 -1.64
N GLU A 110 3.08 -7.94 -1.79
CA GLU A 110 2.88 -9.04 -0.84
C GLU A 110 3.55 -8.71 0.50
N SER A 111 4.79 -8.20 0.46
CA SER A 111 5.55 -7.78 1.65
C SER A 111 4.88 -6.61 2.35
N ALA A 112 4.45 -5.60 1.60
CA ALA A 112 3.74 -4.46 2.16
C ALA A 112 2.40 -4.86 2.77
N LEU A 113 1.64 -5.74 2.12
CA LEU A 113 0.33 -6.18 2.60
C LEU A 113 0.47 -7.02 3.88
N ALA A 114 1.45 -7.93 3.90
CA ALA A 114 1.76 -8.71 5.09
C ALA A 114 2.09 -7.80 6.29
N ASN A 115 2.88 -6.75 6.08
CA ASN A 115 3.21 -5.78 7.13
C ASN A 115 2.00 -4.97 7.59
N GLN A 116 1.20 -4.48 6.64
CA GLN A 116 0.00 -3.71 6.95
C GLN A 116 -1.00 -4.54 7.78
N LEU A 117 -1.27 -5.78 7.36
CA LEU A 117 -2.16 -6.68 8.10
C LEU A 117 -1.58 -7.08 9.45
N SER A 118 -0.28 -7.37 9.54
CA SER A 118 0.35 -7.79 10.78
C SER A 118 0.33 -6.68 11.84
N VAL A 119 0.64 -5.44 11.45
CA VAL A 119 0.58 -4.28 12.34
C VAL A 119 -0.85 -4.08 12.85
N LYS A 120 -1.85 -4.11 11.96
CA LYS A 120 -3.26 -3.89 12.34
C LYS A 120 -3.83 -5.01 13.22
N LEU A 121 -3.51 -6.27 12.93
CA LEU A 121 -4.11 -7.43 13.62
C LEU A 121 -3.35 -7.87 14.87
N SER A 122 -2.11 -7.42 15.06
CA SER A 122 -1.32 -7.73 16.25
C SER A 122 -1.98 -7.24 17.55
N ASN A 123 -1.61 -7.88 18.66
CA ASN A 123 -1.99 -7.48 20.01
C ASN A 123 -0.93 -7.96 21.02
N SER A 124 -1.21 -7.83 22.32
CA SER A 124 -0.27 -8.28 23.37
C SER A 124 -0.02 -9.79 23.37
N SER A 125 -0.93 -10.59 22.83
CA SER A 125 -0.83 -12.05 22.78
C SER A 125 -0.16 -12.56 21.49
N ILE A 126 -0.30 -11.83 20.38
CA ILE A 126 0.17 -12.24 19.06
C ILE A 126 1.08 -11.14 18.50
N CYS A 127 2.37 -11.48 18.35
CA CYS A 127 3.37 -10.57 17.84
C CYS A 127 3.16 -10.24 16.36
N SER A 128 3.32 -8.96 16.00
CA SER A 128 3.28 -8.50 14.60
C SER A 128 4.27 -9.25 13.70
N ARG A 129 5.48 -9.56 14.18
CA ARG A 129 6.45 -10.33 13.39
C ARG A 129 5.94 -11.74 13.03
N THR A 130 5.32 -12.43 13.98
CA THR A 130 4.76 -13.76 13.75
C THR A 130 3.60 -13.71 12.73
N LEU A 131 2.76 -12.68 12.81
CA LEU A 131 1.71 -12.47 11.82
C LEU A 131 2.28 -12.10 10.44
N PHE A 132 3.32 -11.27 10.40
CA PHE A 132 3.99 -10.91 9.16
C PHE A 132 4.51 -12.17 8.45
N ASP A 133 5.26 -13.02 9.16
CA ASP A 133 5.81 -14.24 8.59
C ASP A 133 4.70 -15.17 8.08
N LEU A 134 3.60 -15.30 8.86
CA LEU A 134 2.43 -16.07 8.47
C LEU A 134 1.78 -15.55 7.17
N PHE A 135 1.48 -14.24 7.12
CA PHE A 135 0.88 -13.62 5.96
C PHE A 135 1.79 -13.72 4.75
N LYS A 136 3.09 -13.45 4.94
CA LYS A 136 4.06 -13.44 3.86
C LYS A 136 4.18 -14.82 3.20
N VAL A 137 4.27 -15.89 3.99
CA VAL A 137 4.30 -17.27 3.47
C VAL A 137 3.05 -17.56 2.64
N VAL A 138 1.86 -17.21 3.15
CA VAL A 138 0.61 -17.49 2.40
C VAL A 138 0.54 -16.68 1.11
N PHE A 139 0.96 -15.41 1.11
CA PHE A 139 0.96 -14.59 -0.09
C PHE A 139 1.99 -15.02 -1.14
N ASP A 140 3.14 -15.56 -0.70
CA ASP A 140 4.16 -16.08 -1.61
C ASP A 140 3.75 -17.43 -2.23
N ASP A 141 3.07 -18.28 -1.46
CA ASP A 141 2.66 -19.62 -1.91
C ASP A 141 1.38 -19.58 -2.77
N GLU A 142 0.54 -18.55 -2.63
CA GLU A 142 -0.79 -18.49 -3.24
C GLU A 142 -0.96 -17.28 -4.19
N PRO A 143 -0.49 -17.39 -5.45
CA PRO A 143 -0.60 -16.31 -6.43
C PRO A 143 -2.05 -15.92 -6.74
N GLU A 144 -2.99 -16.85 -6.60
CA GLU A 144 -4.43 -16.58 -6.79
C GLU A 144 -4.98 -15.57 -5.76
N ILE A 145 -4.53 -15.65 -4.50
CA ILE A 145 -4.89 -14.67 -3.47
C ILE A 145 -4.39 -13.29 -3.89
N MET A 146 -3.16 -13.23 -4.40
CA MET A 146 -2.53 -11.98 -4.80
C MET A 146 -3.10 -11.39 -6.10
N SER A 147 -3.65 -12.22 -6.97
CA SER A 147 -4.47 -11.78 -8.11
C SER A 147 -5.78 -11.15 -7.61
N ALA A 148 -6.45 -11.80 -6.64
CA ALA A 148 -7.67 -11.28 -6.05
C ALA A 148 -7.46 -9.95 -5.29
N VAL A 149 -6.35 -9.80 -4.56
CA VAL A 149 -5.94 -8.54 -3.92
C VAL A 149 -5.84 -7.40 -4.95
N ARG A 150 -5.18 -7.66 -6.09
CA ARG A 150 -5.03 -6.67 -7.16
C ARG A 150 -6.38 -6.33 -7.79
N ALA A 151 -7.25 -7.33 -8.00
CA ALA A 151 -8.60 -7.12 -8.49
C ALA A 151 -9.45 -6.29 -7.52
N ASP A 152 -9.37 -6.55 -6.21
CA ASP A 152 -10.07 -5.80 -5.18
C ASP A 152 -9.61 -4.33 -5.14
N LEU A 153 -8.29 -4.07 -5.21
CA LEU A 153 -7.76 -2.70 -5.30
C LEU A 153 -8.29 -1.94 -6.52
N ARG A 154 -8.31 -2.59 -7.69
CA ARG A 154 -8.87 -2.00 -8.92
C ARG A 154 -10.37 -1.76 -8.80
N ALA A 155 -11.11 -2.70 -8.22
CA ALA A 155 -12.54 -2.57 -8.00
C ALA A 155 -12.87 -1.38 -7.08
N VAL A 156 -12.18 -1.24 -5.95
CA VAL A 156 -12.36 -0.09 -5.05
C VAL A 156 -12.02 1.21 -5.76
N LYS A 157 -10.88 1.26 -6.44
CA LYS A 157 -10.43 2.47 -7.16
C LYS A 157 -11.40 2.91 -8.26
N GLN A 158 -12.04 1.96 -8.94
CA GLN A 158 -12.99 2.24 -10.01
C GLN A 158 -14.38 2.61 -9.49
N ARG A 159 -14.85 1.96 -8.42
CA ARG A 159 -16.25 2.00 -8.01
C ARG A 159 -16.52 2.92 -6.83
N ASP A 160 -15.52 3.24 -5.99
CA ASP A 160 -15.66 4.19 -4.89
C ASP A 160 -15.16 5.60 -5.28
N PRO A 161 -16.05 6.61 -5.38
CA PRO A 161 -15.66 8.00 -5.66
C PRO A 161 -14.75 8.63 -4.59
N ALA A 162 -14.77 8.12 -3.36
CA ALA A 162 -13.91 8.59 -2.26
C ALA A 162 -12.47 8.03 -2.38
N CYS A 163 -12.26 6.95 -3.12
CA CYS A 163 -10.95 6.34 -3.31
C CYS A 163 -10.10 7.11 -4.34
N LYS A 164 -9.30 8.07 -3.87
CA LYS A 164 -8.44 8.91 -4.73
C LYS A 164 -7.19 8.22 -5.26
N THR A 165 -6.62 7.28 -4.51
CA THR A 165 -5.36 6.58 -4.87
C THR A 165 -5.43 5.12 -4.43
N TYR A 166 -4.61 4.25 -5.00
CA TYR A 166 -4.54 2.85 -4.57
C TYR A 166 -4.04 2.72 -3.13
N ILE A 167 -3.05 3.53 -2.76
CA ILE A 167 -2.52 3.55 -1.38
C ILE A 167 -3.56 3.99 -0.35
N HIS A 168 -4.53 4.84 -0.72
CA HIS A 168 -5.58 5.28 0.19
C HIS A 168 -6.47 4.10 0.58
N CYS A 169 -6.90 3.29 -0.40
CA CYS A 169 -7.59 2.03 -0.14
C CYS A 169 -6.71 1.06 0.66
N PHE A 170 -5.51 0.79 0.16
CA PHE A 170 -4.60 -0.19 0.74
C PHE A 170 -4.29 0.05 2.21
N LEU A 171 -4.07 1.31 2.62
CA LEU A 171 -3.67 1.65 3.98
C LEU A 171 -4.86 1.83 4.93
N ASN A 172 -6.00 2.34 4.44
CA ASN A 172 -7.07 2.84 5.30
C ASN A 172 -8.39 2.08 5.21
N PHE A 173 -8.65 1.34 4.12
CA PHE A 173 -9.96 0.76 3.91
C PHE A 173 -10.08 -0.56 4.65
N LYS A 174 -10.76 -0.52 5.79
CA LYS A 174 -10.95 -1.70 6.63
C LYS A 174 -11.71 -2.83 5.97
N GLY A 175 -12.64 -2.54 5.04
CA GLY A 175 -13.34 -3.56 4.25
C GLY A 175 -12.37 -4.35 3.37
N PHE A 176 -11.52 -3.64 2.65
CA PHE A 176 -10.44 -4.24 1.86
C PHE A 176 -9.52 -5.10 2.75
N LEU A 177 -8.99 -4.54 3.84
CA LEU A 177 -8.08 -5.25 4.75
C LEU A 177 -8.73 -6.49 5.39
N ALA A 178 -10.00 -6.41 5.77
CA ALA A 178 -10.74 -7.53 6.33
C ALA A 178 -10.89 -8.68 5.32
N PHE A 179 -11.22 -8.38 4.06
CA PHE A 179 -11.35 -9.38 3.01
C PHE A 179 -10.02 -10.05 2.68
N GLN A 180 -8.91 -9.29 2.62
CA GLN A 180 -7.59 -9.89 2.39
C GLN A 180 -7.16 -10.79 3.57
N SER A 181 -7.48 -10.38 4.80
CA SER A 181 -7.25 -11.21 5.99
C SER A 181 -8.08 -12.49 5.96
N HIS A 182 -9.34 -12.41 5.50
CA HIS A 182 -10.20 -13.57 5.31
C HIS A 182 -9.62 -14.55 4.30
N ARG A 183 -9.07 -14.10 3.17
CA ARG A 183 -8.46 -15.01 2.17
C ARG A 183 -7.35 -15.87 2.80
N VAL A 184 -6.55 -15.28 3.69
CA VAL A 184 -5.52 -16.01 4.44
C VAL A 184 -6.15 -16.97 5.45
N ALA A 185 -7.16 -16.53 6.20
CA ALA A 185 -7.89 -17.39 7.14
C ALA A 185 -8.56 -18.58 6.42
N HIS A 186 -9.16 -18.36 5.25
CA HIS A 186 -9.75 -19.39 4.39
C HIS A 186 -8.71 -20.40 3.89
N LYS A 187 -7.51 -19.94 3.54
CA LYS A 187 -6.42 -20.84 3.17
C LYS A 187 -6.00 -21.73 4.34
N LEU A 188 -5.84 -21.14 5.53
CA LEU A 188 -5.49 -21.88 6.74
C LEU A 188 -6.57 -22.88 7.14
N TRP A 189 -7.84 -22.48 7.02
CA TRP A 189 -9.00 -23.36 7.20
C TRP A 189 -8.94 -24.57 6.27
N SER A 190 -8.69 -24.33 4.98
CA SER A 190 -8.58 -25.38 3.96
C SER A 190 -7.40 -26.33 4.19
N GLN A 191 -6.39 -25.91 4.95
CA GLN A 191 -5.25 -26.74 5.38
C GLN A 191 -5.52 -27.50 6.70
N GLY A 192 -6.72 -27.41 7.26
CA GLY A 192 -7.06 -28.00 8.56
C GLY A 192 -6.48 -27.25 9.77
N ARG A 193 -5.94 -26.03 9.57
CA ARG A 193 -5.42 -25.16 10.65
C ARG A 193 -6.52 -24.29 11.23
N GLU A 194 -7.64 -24.91 11.60
CA GLU A 194 -8.89 -24.23 11.97
C GLU A 194 -8.72 -23.27 13.14
N SER A 195 -8.00 -23.66 14.20
CA SER A 195 -7.78 -22.80 15.38
C SER A 195 -7.10 -21.47 15.01
N LEU A 196 -6.17 -21.50 14.04
CA LEU A 196 -5.49 -20.30 13.58
C LEU A 196 -6.40 -19.45 12.67
N ALA A 197 -7.21 -20.11 11.84
CA ALA A 197 -8.20 -19.44 11.02
C ALA A 197 -9.24 -18.70 11.87
N PHE A 198 -9.76 -19.34 12.94
CA PHE A 198 -10.66 -18.71 13.90
C PHE A 198 -10.00 -17.57 14.69
N LEU A 199 -8.74 -17.72 15.06
CA LEU A 199 -7.99 -16.65 15.71
C LEU A 199 -7.90 -15.42 14.79
N LEU A 200 -7.61 -15.61 13.51
CA LEU A 200 -7.60 -14.51 12.54
C LEU A 200 -8.99 -13.90 12.33
N GLN A 201 -10.03 -14.73 12.16
CA GLN A 201 -11.42 -14.26 12.05
C GLN A 201 -11.78 -13.34 13.23
N ASN A 202 -11.53 -13.78 14.46
CA ASN A 202 -11.85 -13.00 15.66
C ASN A 202 -11.07 -11.68 15.69
N ARG A 203 -9.78 -11.68 15.32
CA ARG A 203 -8.99 -10.44 15.24
C ARG A 203 -9.49 -9.49 14.17
N VAL A 204 -9.94 -10.00 13.02
CA VAL A 204 -10.55 -9.21 11.95
C VAL A 204 -11.86 -8.58 12.43
N SER A 205 -12.70 -9.33 13.15
CA SER A 205 -13.93 -8.84 13.75
C SER A 205 -13.65 -7.73 14.78
N GLU A 206 -12.69 -7.93 15.68
CA GLU A 206 -12.33 -6.95 16.71
C GLU A 206 -11.74 -5.65 16.14
N VAL A 207 -10.87 -5.75 15.12
CA VAL A 207 -10.12 -4.59 14.61
C VAL A 207 -10.89 -3.84 13.52
N PHE A 208 -11.56 -4.56 12.62
CA PHE A 208 -12.23 -3.96 11.46
C PHE A 208 -13.75 -3.87 11.62
N GLY A 209 -14.33 -4.62 12.58
CA GLY A 209 -15.78 -4.71 12.76
C GLY A 209 -16.44 -5.54 11.65
N VAL A 210 -15.71 -6.51 11.08
CA VAL A 210 -16.13 -7.38 9.97
C VAL A 210 -15.95 -8.82 10.42
N ASP A 211 -17.01 -9.62 10.41
CA ASP A 211 -16.97 -11.01 10.83
C ASP A 211 -17.24 -11.94 9.65
N ILE A 212 -16.20 -12.60 9.15
CA ILE A 212 -16.31 -13.52 8.01
C ILE A 212 -15.81 -14.88 8.47
N HIS A 213 -16.70 -15.86 8.46
CA HIS A 213 -16.33 -17.22 8.82
C HIS A 213 -15.30 -17.77 7.81
N PRO A 214 -14.19 -18.40 8.25
CA PRO A 214 -13.13 -18.90 7.36
C PRO A 214 -13.61 -19.88 6.29
N GLY A 215 -14.67 -20.64 6.56
CA GLY A 215 -15.32 -21.53 5.58
C GLY A 215 -16.01 -20.81 4.41
N ALA A 216 -16.31 -19.52 4.53
CA ALA A 216 -16.99 -18.74 3.50
C ALA A 216 -16.12 -18.60 2.24
N ARG A 217 -16.74 -18.74 1.07
CA ARG A 217 -16.06 -18.64 -0.23
C ARG A 217 -16.31 -17.27 -0.84
N ILE A 218 -15.23 -16.54 -1.12
CA ILE A 218 -15.32 -15.16 -1.62
C ILE A 218 -14.54 -15.05 -2.92
N GLY A 219 -15.20 -14.55 -3.95
CA GLY A 219 -14.61 -14.21 -5.24
C GLY A 219 -13.65 -13.02 -5.17
N GLN A 220 -13.40 -12.36 -6.29
CA GLN A 220 -12.48 -11.23 -6.44
C GLN A 220 -13.18 -10.01 -7.04
N GLY A 221 -12.52 -8.84 -6.95
CA GLY A 221 -13.11 -7.59 -7.39
C GLY A 221 -14.20 -7.10 -6.44
N ILE A 222 -14.04 -7.35 -5.14
CA ILE A 222 -15.03 -6.99 -4.11
C ILE A 222 -14.75 -5.59 -3.59
N LEU A 223 -15.79 -4.77 -3.55
CA LEU A 223 -15.84 -3.53 -2.79
C LEU A 223 -16.71 -3.76 -1.57
N VAL A 224 -16.24 -3.36 -0.38
CA VAL A 224 -17.08 -3.30 0.82
C VAL A 224 -16.95 -1.93 1.43
N ASP A 225 -17.96 -1.09 1.19
CA ASP A 225 -17.96 0.29 1.67
C ASP A 225 -18.40 0.35 3.14
N HIS A 226 -17.67 1.14 3.93
CA HIS A 226 -17.82 1.35 5.37
C HIS A 226 -17.75 0.11 6.29
N ALA A 227 -17.90 -1.12 5.76
CA ALA A 227 -17.69 -2.49 6.27
C ALA A 227 -18.14 -2.86 7.70
N THR A 228 -18.51 -1.90 8.53
CA THR A 228 -18.84 -2.11 9.94
C THR A 228 -20.11 -2.93 10.06
N GLY A 229 -20.06 -4.02 10.81
CA GLY A 229 -21.21 -4.90 11.02
C GLY A 229 -21.47 -5.87 9.87
N VAL A 230 -20.57 -5.99 8.91
CA VAL A 230 -20.65 -7.06 7.89
C VAL A 230 -20.42 -8.40 8.57
N VAL A 231 -21.37 -9.33 8.39
CA VAL A 231 -21.30 -10.70 8.89
C VAL A 231 -21.55 -11.68 7.75
N VAL A 232 -20.62 -12.61 7.54
CA VAL A 232 -20.67 -13.62 6.48
C VAL A 232 -20.50 -15.01 7.10
N GLY A 233 -21.55 -15.83 7.00
CA GLY A 233 -21.60 -17.16 7.60
C GLY A 233 -20.78 -18.22 6.85
N GLU A 234 -20.57 -19.36 7.50
CA GLU A 234 -19.70 -20.45 7.02
C GLU A 234 -20.01 -20.94 5.60
N THR A 235 -21.29 -21.09 5.26
CA THR A 235 -21.73 -21.67 3.99
C THR A 235 -21.94 -20.62 2.90
N ALA A 236 -21.64 -19.35 3.18
CA ALA A 236 -21.84 -18.26 2.23
C ALA A 236 -20.88 -18.37 1.03
N VAL A 237 -21.41 -18.05 -0.14
CA VAL A 237 -20.64 -17.94 -1.39
C VAL A 237 -20.88 -16.56 -1.98
N ILE A 238 -19.84 -15.74 -2.02
CA ILE A 238 -19.82 -14.41 -2.62
C ILE A 238 -19.13 -14.52 -3.97
N GLY A 239 -19.80 -14.10 -5.05
CA GLY A 239 -19.27 -14.13 -6.41
C GLY A 239 -18.19 -13.08 -6.68
N ASN A 240 -17.83 -12.90 -7.95
CA ASN A 240 -16.88 -11.87 -8.37
C ASN A 240 -17.59 -10.53 -8.64
N ASP A 241 -16.85 -9.43 -8.56
CA ASP A 241 -17.28 -8.09 -8.99
C ASP A 241 -18.52 -7.54 -8.26
N LEU A 242 -18.62 -7.83 -6.96
CA LEU A 242 -19.72 -7.37 -6.10
C LEU A 242 -19.35 -6.15 -5.27
N CYS A 243 -20.38 -5.44 -4.80
CA CYS A 243 -20.31 -4.28 -3.90
C CYS A 243 -21.30 -4.48 -2.74
#